data_AF-A0A146LBM7-F1
#
_entry.id   AF-A0A146LBM7-F1
#
_cell.length_a   1.000
_cell.length_b   1.000
_cell.length_c   1.000
_cell.angle_alpha   90.00
_cell.angle_beta   90.00
_cell.angle_gamma   90.00
#
_symmetry.space_group_name_H-M   'P 1'
#
loop_
_entity.id
_entity.type
_entity.pdbx_description
1 polymer ?
#
loop_
_entity_poly.entity_id
_entity_poly.type
_entity_poly.pdbx_seq_one_letter_code
_entity_poly.pdbx_strand_id
1 'polypeptide(L)'
;MEIESSKLASEFVRYSLDIQRGLARKVSEAEPGSGVYVFDTTGYFDGGPTSLVAGVRVQKVGGNYGVLSSAAQNLFKSANTYFQFTSVPSEVTADSIGLKLVVTGGTC
;
A
#
# COMPACT_ATOMS: atom_id res chain seq x y z
N MET A 1 13.79 -17.99 23.39
CA MET A 1 12.41 -17.42 23.35
C MET A 1 12.32 -16.24 22.39
N GLU A 2 13.38 -15.42 22.21
CA GLU A 2 13.40 -14.27 21.27
C GLU A 2 13.30 -14.64 19.77
N ILE A 3 13.77 -15.83 19.39
CA ILE A 3 13.75 -16.30 17.99
C ILE A 3 12.31 -16.56 17.50
N GLU A 4 11.45 -17.11 18.37
CA GLU A 4 10.04 -17.38 18.06
C GLU A 4 9.24 -16.07 17.90
N SER A 5 9.46 -15.10 18.79
CA SER A 5 8.74 -13.81 18.76
C SER A 5 9.11 -12.93 17.56
N SER A 6 10.38 -12.90 17.17
CA SER A 6 10.85 -12.11 16.02
C SER A 6 10.34 -12.67 14.68
N LYS A 7 10.22 -13.99 14.58
CA LYS A 7 9.62 -14.66 13.43
C LYS A 7 8.13 -14.33 13.30
N LEU A 8 7.38 -14.46 14.39
CA LEU A 8 5.94 -14.13 14.43
C LEU A 8 5.68 -12.66 14.07
N ALA A 9 6.48 -11.73 14.57
CA ALA A 9 6.35 -10.31 14.23
C ALA A 9 6.58 -10.06 12.73
N SER A 10 7.61 -10.69 12.15
CA SER A 10 7.91 -10.54 10.72
C SER A 10 6.83 -11.15 9.83
N GLU A 11 6.22 -12.28 10.24
CA GLU A 11 5.09 -12.89 9.55
C GLU A 11 3.83 -12.03 9.62
N PHE A 12 3.53 -11.47 10.79
CA PHE A 12 2.41 -10.56 10.98
C PHE A 12 2.53 -9.31 10.09
N VAL A 13 3.74 -8.72 10.01
CA VAL A 13 3.98 -7.56 9.15
C VAL A 13 3.77 -7.91 7.67
N ARG A 14 4.34 -9.03 7.20
CA ARG A 14 4.14 -9.50 5.81
C ARG A 14 2.66 -9.69 5.49
N TYR A 15 1.93 -10.38 6.36
CA TYR A 15 0.51 -10.64 6.20
C TYR A 15 -0.34 -9.37 6.18
N SER A 16 -0.03 -8.41 7.05
CA SER A 16 -0.71 -7.11 7.09
C SER A 16 -0.50 -6.33 5.78
N LEU A 17 0.71 -6.37 5.24
CA LEU A 17 1.03 -5.75 3.96
C LEU A 17 0.35 -6.46 2.77
N ASP A 18 0.21 -7.79 2.82
CA ASP A 18 -0.55 -8.58 1.83
C ASP A 18 -2.02 -8.16 1.82
N ILE A 19 -2.66 -8.02 2.98
CA ILE A 19 -4.04 -7.54 3.09
C ILE A 19 -4.18 -6.14 2.48
N GLN A 20 -3.27 -5.23 2.82
CA GLN A 20 -3.30 -3.86 2.31
C GLN A 20 -3.20 -3.81 0.79
N ARG A 21 -2.32 -4.62 0.18
CA ARG A 21 -2.24 -4.77 -1.28
C ARG A 21 -3.51 -5.35 -1.88
N GLY A 22 -4.11 -6.36 -1.24
CA GLY A 22 -5.39 -6.93 -1.66
C GLY A 22 -6.51 -5.88 -1.69
N LEU A 23 -6.57 -4.99 -0.69
CA LEU A 23 -7.50 -3.86 -0.68
C LEU A 23 -7.18 -2.84 -1.78
N ALA A 24 -5.90 -2.54 -2.01
CA ALA A 24 -5.47 -1.66 -3.09
C ALA A 24 -5.85 -2.19 -4.48
N ARG A 25 -5.79 -3.51 -4.71
CA ARG A 25 -6.25 -4.13 -5.96
C ARG A 25 -7.74 -3.90 -6.20
N LYS A 26 -8.58 -4.12 -5.17
CA LYS A 26 -10.03 -3.85 -5.28
C LYS A 26 -10.32 -2.40 -5.68
N VAL A 27 -9.57 -1.46 -5.13
CA VAL A 27 -9.66 -0.04 -5.50
C VAL A 27 -9.21 0.17 -6.94
N SER A 28 -8.10 -0.44 -7.35
CA SER A 28 -7.58 -0.35 -8.72
C SER A 28 -8.52 -0.96 -9.77
N GLU A 29 -9.24 -2.02 -9.44
CA GLU A 29 -10.23 -2.67 -10.31
C GLU A 29 -11.49 -1.81 -10.46
N ALA A 30 -11.90 -1.14 -9.38
CA ALA A 30 -13.05 -0.24 -9.39
C ALA A 30 -12.76 1.11 -10.06
N GLU A 31 -11.50 1.56 -10.04
CA GLU A 31 -11.06 2.86 -10.57
C GLU A 31 -9.92 2.68 -11.59
N PRO A 32 -10.19 2.01 -12.73
CA PRO A 32 -9.15 1.70 -13.71
C PRO A 32 -8.47 2.95 -14.24
N GLY A 33 -7.15 2.89 -14.39
CA GLY A 33 -6.32 4.01 -14.84
C GLY A 33 -5.88 4.99 -13.75
N SER A 34 -6.43 4.86 -12.54
CA SER A 34 -6.02 5.68 -11.39
C SER A 34 -4.76 5.16 -10.72
N GLY A 35 -3.95 6.04 -10.15
CA GLY A 35 -2.80 5.62 -9.34
C GLY A 35 -3.25 5.17 -7.95
N VAL A 36 -2.95 3.94 -7.57
CA VAL A 36 -3.27 3.40 -6.24
C VAL A 36 -2.00 3.19 -5.44
N TYR A 37 -1.91 3.80 -4.27
CA TYR A 37 -0.72 3.81 -3.43
C TYR A 37 -0.98 3.06 -2.13
N VAL A 38 0.01 2.26 -1.72
CA VAL A 38 -0.02 1.50 -0.46
C VAL A 38 0.92 2.08 0.58
N PHE A 39 1.82 2.98 0.17
CA PHE A 39 2.73 3.68 1.07
C PHE A 39 3.05 5.05 0.49
N ASP A 40 3.12 6.06 1.34
CA ASP A 40 3.29 7.47 0.95
C ASP A 40 4.57 7.96 1.63
N THR A 41 5.57 8.28 0.84
CA THR A 41 6.87 8.70 1.37
C THR A 41 6.97 10.21 1.56
N THR A 42 6.00 10.97 1.07
CA THR A 42 6.08 12.42 0.94
C THR A 42 5.00 13.16 1.72
N GLY A 43 3.97 12.45 2.21
CA GLY A 43 2.78 13.07 2.79
C GLY A 43 1.84 13.65 1.72
N TYR A 44 1.90 13.15 0.48
CA TYR A 44 1.05 13.59 -0.62
C TYR A 44 -0.45 13.46 -0.31
N PHE A 45 -0.84 12.44 0.46
CA PHE A 45 -2.22 12.20 0.85
C PHE A 45 -2.62 12.86 2.19
N ASP A 46 -1.70 13.57 2.86
CA ASP A 46 -1.97 14.21 4.14
C ASP A 46 -3.03 15.30 4.00
N GLY A 47 -4.07 15.23 4.85
CA GLY A 47 -5.22 16.13 4.76
C GLY A 47 -6.13 15.89 3.54
N GLY A 48 -5.83 14.90 2.70
CA GLY A 48 -6.65 14.53 1.55
C GLY A 48 -8.05 14.04 1.97
N PRO A 49 -9.10 14.33 1.19
CA PRO A 49 -10.45 13.88 1.48
C PRO A 49 -10.53 12.35 1.49
N THR A 50 -11.25 11.81 2.46
CA THR A 50 -11.51 10.38 2.54
C THR A 50 -12.76 10.00 1.75
N SER A 51 -12.70 8.92 0.98
CA SER A 51 -13.84 8.36 0.26
C SER A 51 -13.94 6.84 0.46
N LEU A 52 -15.06 6.25 0.04
CA LEU A 52 -15.28 4.81 0.02
C LEU A 52 -15.30 4.34 -1.43
N VAL A 53 -14.38 3.44 -1.80
CA VAL A 53 -14.29 2.86 -3.16
C VAL A 53 -14.28 1.35 -3.01
N ALA A 54 -15.22 0.65 -3.66
CA ALA A 54 -15.39 -0.81 -3.52
C ALA A 54 -15.43 -1.30 -2.05
N GLY A 55 -16.00 -0.49 -1.15
CA GLY A 55 -16.04 -0.78 0.29
C GLY A 55 -14.73 -0.55 1.05
N VAL A 56 -13.69 -0.04 0.39
CA VAL A 56 -12.40 0.31 0.97
C VAL A 56 -12.36 1.81 1.25
N ARG A 57 -11.98 2.19 2.47
CA ARG A 57 -11.75 3.60 2.81
C ARG A 57 -10.39 4.02 2.27
N VAL A 58 -10.38 5.11 1.50
CA VAL A 58 -9.20 5.62 0.80
C VAL A 58 -9.07 7.12 0.98
N GLN A 59 -7.86 7.66 0.85
CA GLN A 59 -7.63 9.09 0.67
C GLN A 59 -7.52 9.40 -0.83
N LYS A 60 -8.18 10.46 -1.31
CA LYS A 60 -8.20 10.80 -2.74
C LYS A 60 -7.57 12.17 -2.97
N VAL A 61 -6.47 12.21 -3.73
CA VAL A 61 -5.78 13.46 -4.09
C VAL A 61 -5.34 13.38 -5.55
N GLY A 62 -5.70 14.38 -6.36
CA GLY A 62 -5.20 14.50 -7.75
C GLY A 62 -5.52 13.30 -8.66
N GLY A 63 -6.63 12.59 -8.43
CA GLY A 63 -6.98 11.37 -9.18
C GLY A 63 -6.23 10.11 -8.73
N ASN A 64 -5.41 10.22 -7.69
CA ASN A 64 -4.76 9.09 -7.04
C ASN A 64 -5.49 8.68 -5.76
N TYR A 65 -5.33 7.43 -5.38
CA TYR A 65 -5.96 6.81 -4.22
C TYR A 65 -4.89 6.25 -3.27
N GLY A 66 -4.87 6.75 -2.04
CA GLY A 66 -4.07 6.22 -0.95
C GLY A 66 -4.86 5.17 -0.17
N VAL A 67 -4.44 3.91 -0.26
CA VAL A 67 -4.89 2.81 0.62
C VAL A 67 -3.82 2.65 1.70
N LEU A 68 -3.77 3.60 2.63
CA LEU A 68 -2.64 3.76 3.54
C LEU A 68 -2.92 3.15 4.92
N SER A 69 -2.02 2.30 5.39
CA SER A 69 -1.99 1.82 6.77
C SER A 69 -1.24 2.82 7.64
N SER A 70 -1.92 3.43 8.63
CA SER A 70 -1.28 4.39 9.55
C SER A 70 -0.11 3.76 10.32
N ALA A 71 -0.18 2.46 10.63
CA ALA A 71 0.92 1.74 11.25
C ALA A 71 2.12 1.63 10.30
N ALA A 72 1.86 1.29 9.03
CA ALA A 72 2.90 1.21 8.00
C ALA A 72 3.57 2.59 7.78
N GLN A 73 2.79 3.67 7.71
CA GLN A 73 3.28 5.04 7.58
C GLN A 73 4.20 5.45 8.73
N ASN A 74 3.90 5.00 9.95
CA ASN A 74 4.71 5.31 11.11
C ASN A 74 5.98 4.45 11.23
N LEU A 75 5.93 3.19 10.79
CA LEU A 75 7.01 2.22 10.98
C LEU A 75 8.01 2.18 9.83
N PHE A 76 7.52 2.13 8.58
CA PHE A 76 8.41 2.16 7.42
C PHE A 76 8.83 3.60 7.18
N LYS A 77 10.13 3.88 7.30
CA LYS A 77 10.66 5.23 7.09
C LYS A 77 11.07 5.48 5.64
N SER A 78 11.06 4.44 4.81
CA SER A 78 11.40 4.52 3.40
C SER A 78 10.77 3.36 2.60
N ALA A 79 10.72 3.53 1.28
CA ALA A 79 10.40 2.46 0.34
C ALA A 79 11.25 1.21 0.57
N ASN A 80 12.55 1.37 0.83
CA ASN A 80 13.47 0.26 1.08
C ASN A 80 13.05 -0.58 2.29
N THR A 81 12.65 0.07 3.38
CA THR A 81 12.17 -0.66 4.56
C THR A 81 10.87 -1.41 4.27
N TYR A 82 9.95 -0.83 3.49
CA TYR A 82 8.75 -1.55 3.06
C TYR A 82 9.11 -2.79 2.21
N PHE A 83 10.04 -2.65 1.26
CA PHE A 83 10.48 -3.75 0.41
C PHE A 83 11.15 -4.91 1.16
N GLN A 84 11.79 -4.65 2.31
CA GLN A 84 12.35 -5.73 3.15
C GLN A 84 11.28 -6.60 3.80
N PHE A 85 10.09 -6.02 4.05
CA PHE A 85 8.99 -6.71 4.73
C PHE A 85 7.86 -7.13 3.80
N THR A 86 7.94 -6.82 2.50
CA THR A 86 6.97 -7.32 1.52
C THR A 86 7.35 -8.73 1.04
N SER A 87 6.37 -9.59 0.87
CA SER A 87 6.50 -10.93 0.28
C SER A 87 6.58 -10.88 -1.26
N VAL A 88 6.08 -9.80 -1.87
CA VAL A 88 5.85 -9.67 -3.32
C VAL A 88 6.26 -8.28 -3.82
N PRO A 89 7.56 -7.96 -3.87
CA PRO A 89 8.04 -6.62 -4.22
C PRO A 89 7.69 -6.20 -5.66
N SER A 90 7.47 -7.15 -6.57
CA SER A 90 7.09 -6.89 -7.97
C SER A 90 5.70 -6.29 -8.15
N GLU A 91 4.84 -6.33 -7.12
CA GLU A 91 3.47 -5.81 -7.19
C GLU A 91 3.39 -4.32 -6.91
N VAL A 92 4.50 -3.69 -6.53
CA VAL A 92 4.56 -2.26 -6.27
C VAL A 92 5.79 -1.66 -6.94
N THR A 93 5.66 -0.43 -7.42
CA THR A 93 6.75 0.37 -7.95
C THR A 93 6.87 1.67 -7.16
N ALA A 94 8.08 2.17 -7.02
CA ALA A 94 8.32 3.46 -6.38
C ALA A 94 8.26 4.59 -7.43
N ASP A 95 7.65 5.71 -7.06
CA ASP A 95 7.69 6.96 -7.83
C ASP A 95 7.90 8.17 -6.90
N SER A 96 7.65 9.38 -7.40
CA SER A 96 7.86 10.62 -6.63
C SER A 96 6.89 10.83 -5.47
N ILE A 97 5.84 10.03 -5.33
CA ILE A 97 4.88 10.09 -4.21
C ILE A 97 5.21 8.99 -3.18
N GLY A 98 5.40 7.76 -3.65
CA GLY A 98 5.63 6.63 -2.76
C GLY A 98 5.57 5.29 -3.48
N LEU A 99 4.97 4.29 -2.83
CA LEU A 99 4.80 2.96 -3.41
C LEU A 99 3.43 2.79 -4.02
N LYS A 100 3.43 2.68 -5.34
CA LYS A 100 2.27 2.54 -6.20
C LYS A 100 2.07 1.09 -6.59
N LEU A 101 0.83 0.61 -6.56
CA LEU A 101 0.47 -0.71 -7.05
C LEU A 101 0.75 -0.82 -8.56
N VAL A 102 1.41 -1.89 -8.98
CA VAL A 102 1.55 -2.25 -10.38
C VAL A 102 0.24 -2.87 -10.84
N VAL A 103 -0.48 -2.16 -11.71
CA VAL A 103 -1.67 -2.71 -12.36
C VAL A 103 -1.18 -3.61 -13.50
N THR A 104 -1.12 -4.91 -13.28
CA THR A 104 -1.01 -5.87 -14.38
C THR A 104 -2.29 -5.76 -15.18
N GLY A 105 -2.21 -5.07 -16.32
CA GLY A 105 -3.34 -4.95 -17.23
C GLY A 105 -3.91 -6.33 -17.51
N GLY A 106 -5.18 -6.53 -17.14
CA GLY A 106 -5.96 -7.58 -17.77
C GLY A 106 -6.00 -7.24 -19.25
N THR A 107 -5.34 -8.05 -20.07
CA THR A 107 -5.59 -8.05 -21.50
C THR A 107 -7.09 -8.24 -21.69
N CYS A 108 -7.68 -7.30 -22.43
CA CYS A 108 -9.08 -7.22 -22.82
C CYS A 108 -9.64 -8.55 -23.35
#